data_AF-A0AA95ZKJ1-F1
#
_entry.id   AF-A0AA95ZKJ1-F1
#
_cell.length_a   1.000
_cell.length_b   1.000
_cell.length_c   1.000
_cell.angle_alpha   90.00
_cell.angle_beta   90.00
_cell.angle_gamma   90.00
#
_symmetry.space_group_name_H-M   'P 1'
#
loop_
_entity.id
_entity.type
_entity.pdbx_description
1 polymer ?
#
loop_
_entity_poly.entity_id
_entity_poly.type
_entity_poly.pdbx_seq_one_letter_code
_entity_poly.pdbx_strand_id
1 'polypeptide(L)'
;MRMTKWDYVAFPILAALLLGVTYGALRLVGFFGLGILGLVIGFIAVRMDLERDGASSGLAAQFKARERMSRAERAGLHAEQAFRLKPLFVAQVVAAGFIILGFGLHFLL
;
A
#
# COMPACT_ATOMS: atom_id res chain seq x y z
N MET A 1 -37.62 -35.52 4.89
CA MET A 1 -38.05 -34.11 5.14
C MET A 1 -38.89 -33.67 3.94
N ARG A 2 -40.16 -33.32 4.14
CA ARG A 2 -41.07 -32.95 3.05
C ARG A 2 -40.99 -31.43 2.89
N MET A 3 -40.39 -30.96 1.80
CA MET A 3 -40.32 -29.51 1.54
C MET A 3 -41.72 -28.98 1.28
N THR A 4 -42.10 -28.00 2.08
CA THR A 4 -43.33 -27.24 1.94
C THR A 4 -43.22 -26.36 0.70
N LYS A 5 -44.34 -26.04 0.03
CA LYS A 5 -44.33 -25.18 -1.18
C LYS A 5 -43.63 -23.83 -0.93
N TRP A 6 -43.64 -23.37 0.32
CA TRP A 6 -42.94 -22.17 0.77
C TRP A 6 -41.41 -22.30 0.78
N ASP A 7 -40.86 -23.50 1.01
CA ASP A 7 -39.42 -23.73 1.02
C ASP A 7 -38.83 -23.52 -0.38
N TYR A 8 -39.57 -23.86 -1.44
CA TYR A 8 -39.14 -23.63 -2.82
C TYR A 8 -39.00 -22.15 -3.17
N VAL A 9 -39.68 -21.25 -2.46
CA VAL A 9 -39.57 -19.80 -2.66
C VAL A 9 -38.56 -19.20 -1.68
N ALA A 10 -38.59 -19.63 -0.41
CA ALA A 10 -37.70 -19.12 0.63
C ALA A 10 -36.23 -19.49 0.35
N PHE A 11 -35.97 -20.70 -0.14
CA PHE A 11 -34.61 -21.19 -0.37
C PHE A 11 -33.82 -20.40 -1.42
N PRO A 12 -34.33 -20.11 -2.63
CA PRO A 12 -33.60 -19.28 -3.60
C PRO A 12 -33.40 -17.85 -3.11
N ILE A 13 -34.36 -17.29 -2.35
CA ILE A 13 -34.22 -15.95 -1.76
C ILE A 13 -33.08 -15.94 -0.74
N LEU A 14 -33.07 -16.89 0.20
CA LEU A 14 -32.01 -17.02 1.19
C LEU A 14 -30.64 -17.26 0.53
N ALA A 15 -30.59 -18.11 -0.49
CA ALA A 15 -29.36 -18.36 -1.24
C ALA A 15 -28.86 -17.09 -1.96
N ALA A 16 -29.75 -16.33 -2.61
CA ALA A 16 -29.40 -15.07 -3.25
C ALA A 16 -28.92 -14.02 -2.23
N LEU A 17 -29.55 -13.96 -1.06
CA LEU A 17 -29.20 -13.03 0.00
C LEU A 17 -27.82 -13.37 0.59
N LEU A 18 -27.55 -14.66 0.83
CA LEU A 18 -26.25 -15.12 1.29
C LEU A 18 -25.16 -14.79 0.26
N LEU A 19 -25.39 -15.10 -1.02
CA LEU A 19 -24.46 -14.77 -2.10
C LEU A 19 -24.19 -13.26 -2.17
N GLY A 20 -25.23 -12.43 -2.08
CA GLY A 20 -25.10 -10.98 -2.10
C GLY A 20 -24.28 -10.45 -0.92
N VAL A 21 -24.54 -10.94 0.30
CA VAL A 21 -23.78 -10.56 1.50
C VAL A 21 -22.33 -11.01 1.41
N THR A 22 -22.07 -12.25 0.98
CA THR A 22 -20.72 -12.77 0.80
C THR A 22 -19.96 -11.97 -0.26
N TYR A 23 -20.59 -11.67 -1.39
CA TYR A 23 -19.99 -10.84 -2.45
C TYR A 23 -19.67 -9.43 -1.93
N GLY A 24 -20.61 -8.79 -1.23
CA GLY A 24 -20.41 -7.48 -0.63
C GLY A 24 -19.26 -7.49 0.38
N ALA A 25 -19.19 -8.50 1.25
CA ALA A 25 -18.12 -8.64 2.24
C ALA A 25 -16.74 -8.84 1.57
N LEU A 26 -16.64 -9.70 0.54
CA LEU A 26 -15.40 -9.89 -0.21
C LEU A 26 -14.96 -8.60 -0.91
N ARG A 27 -15.91 -7.85 -1.47
CA ARG A 27 -15.62 -6.58 -2.16
C ARG A 27 -15.14 -5.51 -1.18
N LEU A 28 -15.79 -5.39 -0.02
CA LEU A 28 -15.58 -4.31 0.95
C LEU A 28 -14.41 -4.59 1.90
N VAL A 29 -14.19 -5.85 2.29
CA VAL A 29 -13.05 -6.21 3.16
C VAL A 29 -11.84 -6.62 2.32
N GLY A 30 -12.04 -7.34 1.22
CA GLY A 30 -10.95 -7.82 0.35
C GLY A 30 -10.35 -6.69 -0.48
N PHE A 31 -11.04 -6.27 -1.54
CA PHE A 31 -10.48 -5.32 -2.51
C PHE A 31 -10.34 -3.91 -1.95
N PHE A 32 -11.37 -3.39 -1.27
CA PHE A 32 -11.28 -2.06 -0.67
C PHE A 32 -10.25 -2.02 0.47
N GLY A 33 -10.21 -3.04 1.33
CA GLY A 33 -9.18 -3.17 2.37
C GLY A 33 -7.76 -3.22 1.80
N LEU A 34 -7.55 -3.95 0.70
CA LEU A 34 -6.27 -3.99 0.00
C LEU A 34 -5.85 -2.60 -0.52
N GLY A 35 -6.79 -1.84 -1.09
CA GLY A 35 -6.53 -0.47 -1.56
C GLY A 35 -6.13 0.46 -0.42
N ILE A 36 -6.85 0.39 0.71
CA ILE A 36 -6.52 1.15 1.92
C ILE A 36 -5.14 0.77 2.46
N LEU A 37 -4.81 -0.52 2.52
CA LEU A 37 -3.48 -0.98 2.94
C LEU A 37 -2.39 -0.41 2.04
N GLY A 38 -2.60 -0.41 0.72
CA GLY A 38 -1.70 0.22 -0.24
C GLY A 38 -1.51 1.72 0.03
N LEU A 39 -2.59 2.47 0.32
CA LEU A 39 -2.52 3.88 0.69
C LEU A 39 -1.69 4.10 1.97
N VAL A 40 -1.90 3.28 3.00
CA VAL A 40 -1.15 3.39 4.27
C VAL A 40 0.33 3.16 4.04
N ILE A 41 0.71 2.10 3.30
CA ILE A 41 2.11 1.82 2.98
C ILE A 41 2.71 2.96 2.16
N GLY A 42 2.01 3.44 1.13
CA GLY A 42 2.47 4.55 0.30
C GLY A 42 2.66 5.84 1.10
N PHE A 43 1.71 6.16 1.99
CA PHE A 43 1.80 7.31 2.88
C PHE A 43 3.01 7.23 3.80
N ILE A 44 3.24 6.07 4.44
CA ILE A 44 4.41 5.86 5.31
C ILE A 44 5.69 6.02 4.49
N ALA A 45 5.77 5.43 3.30
CA ALA A 45 6.95 5.53 2.43
C ALA A 45 7.25 6.98 2.03
N VAL A 46 6.24 7.76 1.64
CA VAL A 46 6.39 9.19 1.32
C VAL A 46 6.80 10.00 2.54
N ARG A 47 6.20 9.72 3.71
CA ARG A 47 6.51 10.44 4.95
C ARG A 47 7.94 10.17 5.42
N MET A 48 8.42 8.94 5.27
CA MET A 48 9.83 8.60 5.53
C MET A 48 10.80 9.33 4.59
N ASP A 49 10.42 9.51 3.32
CA ASP A 49 11.23 10.26 2.35
C ASP A 49 11.25 11.76 2.70
N LEU A 50 10.11 12.33 3.09
CA LEU A 50 10.02 13.73 3.54
C LEU A 50 10.78 13.99 4.85
N GLU A 51 10.77 13.07 5.82
CA GLU A 51 11.58 13.20 7.05
C GLU A 51 13.08 13.15 6.75
N ARG A 52 13.48 12.32 5.79
CA ARG A 52 14.86 12.26 5.31
C ARG A 52 15.28 13.59 4.65
N ASP A 53 14.45 14.14 3.78
CA ASP A 53 14.75 15.40 3.11
C ASP A 53 14.63 16.61 4.06
N GLY A 54 13.73 16.58 5.04
CA GLY A 54 13.63 17.57 6.11
C GLY A 54 14.86 17.60 7.03
N ALA A 55 15.48 16.45 7.30
CA ALA A 55 16.77 16.37 8.00
C ALA A 55 17.94 16.95 7.18
N SER A 56 17.77 17.11 5.86
CA SER A 56 18.72 17.75 4.95
C SER A 56 18.51 19.25 4.75
N SER A 57 17.56 19.86 5.47
CA SER A 57 17.26 21.31 5.44
C SER A 57 18.45 22.24 5.71
N GLY A 58 19.57 21.69 6.17
CA GLY A 58 20.87 22.36 6.09
C GLY A 58 21.58 22.08 4.76
N LEU A 59 21.01 22.39 3.59
CA LEU A 59 21.73 22.30 2.31
C LEU A 59 23.10 23.00 2.40
N ALA A 60 23.16 24.17 3.05
CA ALA A 60 24.40 24.89 3.33
C ALA A 60 25.37 24.13 4.27
N ALA A 61 24.86 23.40 5.26
CA ALA A 61 25.66 22.59 6.17
C ALA A 61 26.15 21.29 5.51
N GLN A 62 25.32 20.68 4.66
CA GLN A 62 25.70 19.54 3.83
C GLN A 62 26.76 19.93 2.81
N PHE A 63 26.67 21.09 2.14
CA PHE A 63 27.72 21.57 1.25
C PHE A 63 29.05 21.75 1.99
N LYS A 64 29.04 22.41 3.16
CA LYS A 64 30.24 22.59 4.00
C LYS A 64 30.83 21.28 4.53
N ALA A 65 29.99 20.32 4.94
CA ALA A 65 30.42 19.01 5.41
C ALA A 65 30.96 18.15 4.25
N ARG A 66 30.32 18.23 3.09
CA ARG A 66 30.73 17.51 1.88
C ARG A 66 32.06 18.03 1.37
N GLU A 67 32.32 19.34 1.45
CA GLU A 67 33.59 19.98 1.09
C GLU A 67 34.76 19.53 1.97
N ARG A 68 34.49 19.17 3.24
CA ARG A 68 35.49 18.62 4.17
C ARG A 68 35.69 17.10 4.09
N MET A 69 34.81 16.37 3.38
CA MET A 69 34.87 14.90 3.28
C MET A 69 35.82 14.42 2.18
N SER A 70 36.62 13.40 2.53
CA SER A 70 37.47 12.67 1.58
C SER A 70 36.64 11.98 0.49
N ARG A 71 37.23 11.76 -0.71
CA ARG A 71 36.57 11.02 -1.80
C ARG A 71 36.10 9.63 -1.37
N ALA A 72 36.85 8.97 -0.49
CA ALA A 72 36.50 7.65 0.04
C ALA A 72 35.28 7.71 0.98
N GLU A 73 35.21 8.72 1.84
CA GLU A 73 34.05 8.97 2.73
C GLU A 73 32.78 9.32 1.95
N ARG A 74 32.90 10.12 0.88
CA ARG A 74 31.76 10.40 -0.01
C ARG A 74 31.23 9.13 -0.66
N ALA A 75 32.10 8.22 -1.09
CA ALA A 75 31.69 6.96 -1.71
C ALA A 75 31.00 6.03 -0.70
N GLY A 76 31.50 5.97 0.54
CA GLY A 76 30.88 5.21 1.64
C GLY A 76 29.46 5.71 1.96
N LEU A 77 29.28 7.02 2.12
CA LEU A 77 27.96 7.61 2.37
C LEU A 77 26.97 7.40 1.22
N HIS A 78 27.43 7.51 -0.03
CA HIS A 78 26.60 7.23 -1.20
C HIS A 78 26.16 5.77 -1.26
N ALA A 79 27.06 4.84 -0.97
CA ALA A 79 26.73 3.42 -0.93
C ALA A 79 25.70 3.10 0.17
N GLU A 80 25.86 3.70 1.35
CA GLU A 80 24.96 3.51 2.48
C GLU A 80 23.56 4.09 2.23
N GLN A 81 23.51 5.26 1.58
CA GLN A 81 22.25 5.87 1.13
C GLN A 81 21.57 5.07 0.03
N ALA A 82 22.32 4.56 -0.96
CA ALA A 82 21.81 3.73 -2.04
C ALA A 82 21.25 2.39 -1.52
N PHE A 83 21.88 1.79 -0.52
CA PHE A 83 21.42 0.54 0.07
C PHE A 83 20.08 0.72 0.80
N ARG A 84 19.86 1.86 1.48
CA ARG A 84 18.60 2.20 2.15
C ARG A 84 17.48 2.68 1.21
N LEU A 85 17.81 3.18 0.03
CA LEU A 85 16.82 3.58 -0.99
C LEU A 85 16.10 2.38 -1.62
N LYS A 86 16.76 1.23 -1.72
CA LYS A 86 16.18 0.00 -2.28
C LYS A 86 14.89 -0.46 -1.56
N PRO A 87 14.86 -0.63 -0.23
CA PRO A 87 13.63 -1.06 0.46
C PRO A 87 12.50 -0.01 0.38
N LEU A 88 12.83 1.29 0.34
CA LEU A 88 11.83 2.35 0.18
C LEU A 88 11.15 2.27 -1.20
N PHE A 89 11.95 2.08 -2.25
CA PHE A 89 11.43 1.89 -3.61
C PHE A 89 10.54 0.64 -3.71
N VAL A 90 10.94 -0.47 -3.09
CA VAL A 90 10.12 -1.69 -3.03
C VAL A 90 8.79 -1.41 -2.32
N ALA A 91 8.80 -0.68 -1.20
CA ALA A 91 7.58 -0.31 -0.49
C ALA A 91 6.64 0.54 -1.36
N GLN A 92 7.17 1.48 -2.15
CA GLN A 92 6.38 2.29 -3.09
C GLN A 92 5.76 1.44 -4.21
N VAL A 93 6.52 0.51 -4.78
CA VAL A 93 6.01 -0.41 -5.82
C VAL A 93 4.90 -1.30 -5.27
N VAL A 94 5.09 -1.87 -4.08
CA VAL A 94 4.06 -2.69 -3.40
C VAL A 94 2.81 -1.85 -3.09
N ALA A 95 2.99 -0.64 -2.57
CA ALA A 95 1.88 0.29 -2.30
C ALA A 95 1.08 0.58 -3.57
N ALA A 96 1.75 0.94 -4.67
CA ALA A 96 1.11 1.19 -5.95
C ALA A 96 0.35 -0.04 -6.46
N GLY A 97 0.96 -1.23 -6.37
CA GLY A 97 0.32 -2.49 -6.74
C GLY A 97 -0.96 -2.75 -5.93
N PHE A 98 -0.93 -2.56 -4.61
CA PHE A 98 -2.09 -2.73 -3.74
C PHE A 98 -3.19 -1.70 -3.98
N ILE A 99 -2.84 -0.46 -4.29
CA ILE A 99 -3.81 0.59 -4.65
C ILE A 99 -4.49 0.23 -5.97
N ILE A 100 -3.72 -0.13 -7.00
CA ILE A 100 -4.23 -0.45 -8.34
C ILE A 100 -5.08 -1.72 -8.28
N LEU A 101 -4.59 -2.79 -7.65
CA LEU A 101 -5.34 -4.04 -7.55
C LEU A 101 -6.54 -3.87 -6.61
N GLY A 102 -6.37 -3.23 -5.46
CA GLY A 102 -7.42 -3.04 -4.48
C GLY A 102 -8.55 -2.17 -5.00
N PHE A 103 -8.27 -0.90 -5.31
CA PHE A 103 -9.32 -0.01 -5.81
C PHE A 103 -9.74 -0.32 -7.25
N GLY A 104 -8.79 -0.70 -8.12
CA GLY A 104 -9.13 -1.07 -9.49
C GLY A 104 -10.12 -2.22 -9.53
N LEU A 105 -9.86 -3.34 -8.85
CA LEU A 105 -10.81 -4.44 -8.78
C LEU A 105 -12.07 -4.07 -8.00
N HIS A 106 -11.98 -3.25 -6.95
CA HIS A 106 -13.15 -2.82 -6.19
C HIS A 106 -14.13 -1.98 -7.03
N PHE A 107 -13.66 -1.14 -7.95
CA PHE A 107 -14.52 -0.28 -8.78
C PHE A 107 -14.89 -0.89 -10.14
N LEU A 108 -14.08 -1.82 -10.68
CA LEU A 108 -14.37 -2.51 -11.95
C LEU A 108 -15.33 -3.71 -11.80
N LEU A 109 -15.34 -4.38 -10.65
CA LEU A 109 -16.27 -5.48 -10.31
C LEU A 109 -17.45 -4.98 -9.45
#